data_AF-A0A820QXB4-F1
#
_entry.id   AF-A0A820QXB4-F1
#
_cell.length_a   1.000
_cell.length_b   1.000
_cell.length_c   1.000
_cell.angle_alpha   90.00
_cell.angle_beta   90.00
_cell.angle_gamma   90.00
#
_symmetry.space_group_name_H-M   'P 1'
#
loop_
_entity.id
_entity.type
_entity.pdbx_description
1 polymer ?
#
loop_
_entity_poly.entity_id
_entity_poly.type
_entity_poly.pdbx_seq_one_letter_code
_entity_poly.pdbx_strand_id
1 'polypeptide(L)' 'VYQIADSDINKDDVVICTVKRGAGIFFSDRLVHGSTTNRASIDRYTVISTYHASADDEPFDLSFPAREILSY' A
#
# COMPACT_ATOMS: atom_id res chain seq x y z
N VAL A 1 17.33 0.29 -3.65
CA VAL A 1 16.10 1.03 -3.34
C VAL A 1 15.86 2.01 -4.46
N TYR A 2 14.77 1.85 -5.22
CA TYR A 2 14.37 2.83 -6.23
C TYR A 2 13.48 3.87 -5.53
N GLN A 3 13.84 5.14 -5.64
CA GLN A 3 13.03 6.24 -5.15
C GLN A 3 12.25 6.81 -6.34
N ILE A 4 10.92 6.77 -6.25
CA ILE A 4 10.03 7.40 -7.22
C ILE A 4 9.94 8.87 -6.84
N ALA A 5 10.28 9.76 -7.77
CA ALA A 5 10.10 11.20 -7.61
C ALA A 5 8.67 11.60 -8.01
N ASP A 6 8.17 12.72 -7.51
CA ASP A 6 6.85 13.25 -7.89
C ASP A 6 6.74 13.51 -9.41
N SER A 7 7.86 13.77 -10.09
CA SER A 7 7.92 13.94 -11.54
C SER A 7 7.68 12.65 -12.33
N ASP A 8 7.88 11.49 -11.70
CA ASP A 8 7.69 10.18 -12.33
C ASP A 8 6.21 9.76 -12.31
N ILE A 9 5.38 10.45 -11.52
CA ILE A 9 3.96 10.17 -11.36
C ILE A 9 3.17 11.03 -12.34
N ASN A 10 2.57 10.40 -13.35
CA ASN A 10 1.54 11.04 -14.14
C ASN A 10 0.26 11.18 -13.30
N LYS A 11 -0.15 12.43 -13.04
CA LYS A 11 -1.32 12.74 -12.20
C LYS A 11 -2.64 12.26 -12.81
N ASP A 12 -2.71 12.16 -14.13
CA ASP A 12 -3.92 11.71 -14.83
C ASP A 12 -4.16 10.21 -14.65
N ASP A 13 -3.12 9.45 -14.30
CA ASP A 13 -3.20 8.01 -14.01
C ASP A 13 -3.51 7.71 -12.53
N VAL A 14 -3.59 8.74 -11.68
CA VAL A 14 -3.85 8.58 -10.24
C VAL A 14 -5.33 8.41 -9.97
N VAL A 15 -5.69 7.25 -9.41
CA VAL A 15 -7.06 6.95 -8.97
C VAL A 15 -7.21 7.21 -7.47
N ILE A 16 -8.12 8.11 -7.09
CA ILE A 16 -8.45 8.37 -5.69
C ILE A 16 -9.57 7.42 -5.22
N CYS A 17 -9.21 6.48 -4.35
CA CYS A 17 -10.15 5.54 -3.76
C CYS A 17 -10.91 6.16 -2.58
N THR A 18 -12.19 6.50 -2.78
CA THR A 18 -13.08 6.90 -1.67
C THR A 18 -13.74 5.66 -1.07
N VAL A 19 -13.42 5.37 0.20
CA VAL A 19 -13.92 4.18 0.92
C VAL A 19 -14.84 4.56 2.07
N LYS A 20 -15.94 3.81 2.20
CA LYS A 20 -16.84 3.88 3.36
C LYS A 20 -16.31 2.99 4.48
N ARG A 21 -16.70 3.28 5.73
CA ARG A 21 -16.43 2.37 6.86
C ARG A 21 -17.01 0.99 6.56
N GLY A 22 -16.21 -0.06 6.81
CA GLY A 22 -16.56 -1.44 6.50
C GLY A 22 -16.20 -1.90 5.08
N ALA A 23 -15.75 -1.01 4.19
CA ALA A 23 -15.18 -1.41 2.91
C ALA A 23 -13.71 -1.85 3.06
N GLY A 24 -13.27 -2.74 2.16
CA GLY A 24 -11.88 -3.13 2.02
C GLY A 24 -11.32 -2.68 0.66
N ILE A 25 -10.02 -2.41 0.62
CA ILE A 25 -9.27 -2.21 -0.62
C ILE A 25 -8.34 -3.40 -0.77
N PHE A 26 -8.41 -4.08 -1.91
CA PHE A 26 -7.51 -5.16 -2.27
C PHE A 26 -6.60 -4.68 -3.39
N PHE A 27 -5.30 -4.84 -3.20
CA PHE A 27 -4.29 -4.46 -4.20
C PHE A 27 -3.14 -5.45 -4.17
N SER A 28 -2.44 -5.57 -5.30
CA SER A 28 -1.19 -6.32 -5.39
C SER A 28 -0.08 -5.56 -4.70
N ASP A 29 0.83 -6.28 -4.08
CA ASP A 29 2.14 -5.82 -3.59
C ASP A 29 2.95 -5.00 -4.61
N ARG A 30 2.72 -5.19 -5.92
CA ARG A 30 3.36 -4.43 -7.00
C ARG A 30 2.66 -3.13 -7.37
N LEU A 31 1.48 -2.85 -6.81
CA LEU A 31 0.77 -1.61 -7.08
C LEU A 31 1.49 -0.44 -6.41
N VAL A 32 1.91 0.57 -7.17
CA VAL A 32 2.37 1.84 -6.61
C VAL A 32 1.17 2.55 -5.99
N HIS A 33 1.19 2.74 -4.67
CA HIS A 33 0.08 3.35 -3.94
C HIS A 33 0.61 4.20 -2.78
N GLY A 34 -0.22 5.13 -2.31
CA GLY A 34 0.13 6.05 -1.25
C GLY A 34 -1.10 6.68 -0.59
N SER A 35 -0.87 7.34 0.54
CA SER A 35 -1.93 8.04 1.25
C SER A 35 -2.12 9.46 0.72
N THR A 36 -3.38 9.86 0.55
CA THR A 36 -3.71 11.28 0.37
C THR A 36 -3.54 12.03 1.70
N THR A 37 -3.21 13.32 1.64
CA THR A 37 -3.20 14.22 2.80
C THR A 37 -4.55 14.18 3.51
N ASN A 38 -4.54 14.03 4.84
CA ASN A 38 -5.75 14.13 5.64
C ASN A 38 -6.18 15.59 5.75
N ARG A 39 -7.35 15.93 5.20
CA ARG A 39 -7.94 17.28 5.27
C ARG A 39 -9.08 17.38 6.29
N ALA A 40 -9.40 16.28 6.98
CA ALA A 40 -10.41 16.28 8.03
C ALA A 40 -9.78 16.71 9.38
N SER A 41 -10.60 17.21 10.30
CA SER A 41 -10.19 17.55 11.66
C SER A 41 -10.10 16.33 12.60
N ILE A 42 -10.15 15.12 12.04
CA ILE A 42 -10.13 13.86 12.76
C ILE A 42 -9.15 12.91 12.11
N ASP A 43 -8.64 11.97 12.89
CA ASP A 43 -7.74 10.94 12.39
C ASP A 43 -8.45 9.95 11.46
N ARG A 44 -7.67 9.45 10.48
CA ARG A 44 -8.09 8.39 9.56
C ARG A 44 -7.30 7.14 9.86
N TYR A 45 -7.96 6.14 10.45
CA TYR A 45 -7.38 4.84 10.76
C TYR A 45 -7.76 3.79 9.71
N THR A 46 -6.85 2.85 9.45
CA THR A 46 -7.08 1.66 8.62
C THR A 46 -6.39 0.46 9.23
N VAL A 47 -6.95 -0.74 9.01
CA VAL A 47 -6.28 -2.01 9.31
C VAL A 47 -5.72 -2.55 8.01
N ILE A 48 -4.43 -2.88 8.00
CA ILE A 48 -3.76 -3.47 6.84
C ILE A 48 -3.48 -4.94 7.17
N SER A 49 -3.99 -5.84 6.33
CA SER A 49 -3.69 -7.26 6.38
C SER A 49 -3.03 -7.65 5.07
N THR A 50 -1.76 -8.04 5.16
CA THR A 50 -0.98 -8.47 4.00
C THR A 50 -1.09 -9.99 3.88
N TYR A 51 -1.49 -10.46 2.71
CA TYR A 51 -1.54 -11.87 2.38
C TYR A 51 -0.47 -12.19 1.33
N HIS A 52 0.29 -13.27 1.57
CA HIS A 52 1.21 -13.86 0.61
C HIS A 52 0.84 -15.33 0.46
N ALA A 53 0.49 -15.75 -0.76
CA ALA A 53 0.37 -17.16 -1.08
C ALA A 53 1.78 -17.67 -1.39
N SER A 54 2.36 -18.44 -0.48
CA SER A 54 3.63 -19.11 -0.72
C SER A 54 3.55 -19.97 -1.97
N ALA A 55 4.59 -19.94 -2.82
CA ALA A 55 4.75 -20.98 -3.83
C ALA A 55 5.01 -22.34 -3.14
N ASP A 56 4.71 -23.45 -3.82
CA ASP A 56 4.82 -24.81 -3.23
C ASP A 56 6.24 -25.13 -2.72
N ASP A 57 7.26 -24.46 -3.27
CA ASP A 57 8.68 -24.60 -2.95
C ASP A 57 9.24 -23.47 -2.08
N GLU A 58 8.40 -22.51 -1.68
CA GLU A 58 8.83 -21.34 -0.92
C GLU A 58 8.85 -21.63 0.59
N PRO A 59 9.99 -21.43 1.28
CA PRO A 59 10.03 -21.49 2.72
C PRO A 59 9.05 -20.47 3.32
N PHE A 60 8.18 -20.92 4.23
CA PHE A 60 7.14 -20.10 4.87
C PHE A 60 7.65 -18.78 5.50
N ASP A 61 8.94 -18.72 5.83
CA ASP A 61 9.56 -17.64 6.61
C ASP A 61 10.60 -16.81 5.84
N LEU A 62 10.43 -16.63 4.53
CA LEU A 62 11.22 -15.64 3.80
C LEU A 62 10.88 -14.23 4.30
N SER A 63 11.91 -13.38 4.40
CA SER A 63 11.79 -11.96 4.73
C SER A 63 11.00 -11.23 3.64
N PHE A 64 9.67 -11.21 3.78
CA PHE A 64 8.77 -10.61 2.81
C PHE A 64 8.87 -9.08 2.88
N PRO A 65 9.22 -8.37 1.79
CA PRO A 65 9.45 -6.92 1.82
C PRO A 65 8.27 -6.09 2.34
N ALA A 66 7.03 -6.59 2.20
CA ALA A 66 5.86 -5.91 2.75
C ALA A 66 5.75 -5.95 4.29
N ARG A 67 6.74 -6.55 4.99
CA ARG A 67 6.89 -6.51 6.45
C ARG A 67 7.87 -5.43 6.92
N GLU A 68 8.59 -4.76 6.03
CA GLU A 68 9.52 -3.70 6.40
C GLU A 68 8.83 -2.32 6.34
N ILE A 69 8.62 -1.71 7.51
CA ILE A 69 8.20 -0.31 7.59
C ILE A 69 9.44 0.55 7.35
N LEU A 70 9.56 1.13 6.15
CA LEU A 70 10.53 2.18 5.88
C LEU A 70 10.00 3.49 6.46
N SER A 71 10.36 3.81 7.71
CA SER A 71 10.17 5.14 8.27
C SER A 71 11.36 6.03 7.90
N TYR A 72 11.10 7.10 7.14
CA TYR A 72 12.04 8.21 6.93
C TYR A 72 11.71 9.35 7.87
#